data_AF-A0A8J7PVX4-F1
#
_entry.id   AF-A0A8J7PVX4-F1
#
_cell.length_a   1.000
_cell.length_b   1.000
_cell.length_c   1.000
_cell.angle_alpha   90.00
_cell.angle_beta   90.00
_cell.angle_gamma   90.00
#
_symmetry.space_group_name_H-M   'P 1'
#
loop_
_entity.id
_entity.type
_entity.pdbx_description
1 polymer ?
#
loop_
_entity_poly.entity_id
_entity_poly.type
_entity_poly.pdbx_seq_one_letter_code
_entity_poly.pdbx_strand_id
1 'polypeptide(L)'
;MHNDQADRFRPLLEDDPPAFLDRVNTPWDHVPDLEEYNQHAYRRIVRALKELTRSKAAGGESNSQGILVLGEAGTGKTHLLMRVAENLSKSNHILFVRKPNNEDAVAQHVWANMVGSLTRSLPGSGTQRSQLDDLLAHVFTAVLVPEFEQDIRDGKDADQKQRWADRLRADPYHLFTMLGEGEKRQDNMDRIRRRTLRFLQAAHPDVDQNIARVLITYCFVAREDRKRVLLTWLAG
;
A
#
# COMPACT_ATOMS: atom_id res chain seq x y z
N MET A 1 -22.24 1.36 -25.95
CA MET A 1 -21.78 2.69 -26.38
C MET A 1 -22.87 3.30 -27.25
N HIS A 2 -23.33 4.52 -26.97
CA HIS A 2 -24.29 5.20 -27.85
C HIS A 2 -23.53 5.69 -29.09
N ASN A 3 -24.01 5.34 -30.29
CA ASN A 3 -23.43 5.82 -31.54
C ASN A 3 -23.64 7.33 -31.64
N ASP A 4 -22.56 8.08 -31.92
CA ASP A 4 -22.63 9.51 -32.21
C ASP A 4 -23.19 9.74 -33.60
N GLN A 5 -24.50 9.56 -33.75
CA GLN A 5 -25.20 9.75 -35.03
C GLN A 5 -25.24 11.22 -35.49
N ALA A 6 -24.88 12.16 -34.61
CA ALA A 6 -24.95 13.59 -34.87
C ALA A 6 -23.58 14.23 -35.14
N ASP A 7 -22.52 13.42 -35.27
CA ASP A 7 -21.13 13.86 -35.48
C ASP A 7 -20.72 14.98 -34.51
N ARG A 8 -21.24 14.94 -33.28
CA ARG A 8 -21.08 16.03 -32.30
C ARG A 8 -19.70 16.00 -31.64
N PHE A 9 -19.10 14.82 -31.50
CA PHE A 9 -17.81 14.67 -30.84
C PHE A 9 -16.64 14.82 -31.81
N ARG A 10 -16.87 14.67 -33.12
CA ARG A 10 -15.80 14.73 -34.14
C ARG A 10 -15.18 16.12 -34.31
N PRO A 11 -15.95 17.23 -34.40
CA PRO A 11 -15.39 18.58 -34.42
C PRO A 11 -14.67 18.94 -33.12
N LEU A 12 -15.18 18.48 -31.97
CA LEU A 12 -14.54 18.68 -30.66
C LEU A 12 -13.16 17.99 -30.57
N LEU A 13 -12.98 16.84 -31.24
CA LEU A 13 -11.71 16.13 -31.29
C LEU A 13 -10.74 16.70 -32.34
N GLU A 14 -11.24 17.41 -33.35
CA GLU A 14 -10.43 18.03 -34.41
C GLU A 14 -9.96 19.45 -34.05
N ASP A 15 -10.81 20.26 -33.41
CA ASP A 15 -10.53 21.67 -33.08
C ASP A 15 -9.81 21.85 -31.73
N ASP A 16 -10.11 20.99 -30.76
CA ASP A 16 -9.48 21.00 -29.42
C ASP A 16 -9.32 19.56 -28.91
N PRO A 17 -8.45 18.75 -29.57
CA PRO A 17 -8.23 17.38 -29.13
C PRO A 17 -7.86 17.39 -27.65
N PRO A 18 -8.58 16.63 -26.78
CA PRO A 18 -8.15 16.48 -25.41
C PRO A 18 -6.71 15.98 -25.45
N ALA A 19 -5.84 16.50 -24.58
CA ALA A 19 -4.45 16.08 -24.54
C ALA A 19 -4.41 14.55 -24.38
N PHE A 20 -4.17 13.84 -25.48
CA PHE A 20 -4.04 12.39 -25.50
C PHE A 20 -2.72 12.08 -24.80
N LEU A 21 -2.79 11.95 -23.47
CA LEU A 21 -1.73 11.42 -22.66
C LEU A 21 -1.71 9.90 -22.83
N ASP A 22 -1.38 9.42 -24.03
CA ASP A 22 -1.24 7.98 -24.34
C ASP A 22 -0.04 7.34 -23.61
N ARG A 23 0.73 8.16 -22.90
CA ARG A 23 1.91 7.75 -22.16
C ARG A 23 1.57 7.50 -20.69
N VAL A 24 1.37 6.23 -20.36
CA VAL A 24 1.36 5.75 -18.97
C VAL A 24 2.81 5.73 -18.47
N ASN A 25 3.13 6.63 -17.55
CA ASN A 25 4.45 6.73 -16.94
C ASN A 25 4.55 5.88 -15.66
N THR A 26 3.42 5.69 -14.97
CA THR A 26 3.31 4.79 -13.83
C THR A 26 2.04 3.95 -13.94
N PRO A 27 2.03 2.74 -13.36
CA PRO A 27 0.80 1.95 -13.22
C PRO A 27 -0.30 2.62 -12.38
N TRP A 28 -0.01 3.80 -11.81
CA TRP A 28 -0.94 4.58 -10.99
C TRP A 28 -1.61 5.71 -11.76
N ASP A 29 -1.17 5.96 -13.00
CA ASP A 29 -1.83 6.93 -13.88
C ASP A 29 -3.16 6.30 -14.35
N HIS A 30 -4.21 7.10 -14.49
CA HIS A 30 -5.50 6.61 -15.00
C HIS A 30 -5.66 7.04 -16.45
N VAL A 31 -5.46 6.09 -17.37
CA VAL A 31 -5.44 6.32 -18.82
C VAL A 31 -6.39 5.32 -19.49
N PRO A 32 -7.09 5.68 -20.59
CA PRO A 32 -7.93 4.75 -21.32
C PRO A 32 -7.19 3.47 -21.69
N ASP A 33 -7.83 2.32 -21.47
CA ASP A 33 -7.24 1.01 -21.70
C ASP A 33 -8.11 0.18 -22.66
N LEU A 34 -7.47 -0.42 -23.67
CA LEU A 34 -8.13 -1.34 -24.58
C LEU A 34 -8.04 -2.76 -24.01
N GLU A 35 -9.11 -3.19 -23.34
CA GLU A 35 -9.09 -4.43 -22.57
C GLU A 35 -8.68 -5.65 -23.38
N GLU A 36 -9.25 -5.78 -24.57
CA GLU A 36 -9.12 -6.92 -25.46
C GLU A 36 -7.67 -7.21 -25.85
N TYR A 37 -6.86 -6.17 -26.07
CA TYR A 37 -5.50 -6.28 -26.58
C TYR A 37 -4.57 -7.06 -25.63
N ASN A 38 -4.66 -6.79 -24.32
CA ASN A 38 -3.81 -7.40 -23.30
C ASN A 38 -4.54 -8.46 -22.43
N GLN A 39 -5.77 -8.83 -22.79
CA GLN A 39 -6.64 -9.63 -21.92
C GLN A 39 -6.07 -11.01 -21.58
N HIS A 40 -5.41 -11.66 -22.53
CA HIS A 40 -4.78 -12.96 -22.29
C HIS A 40 -3.63 -12.86 -21.29
N ALA A 41 -2.76 -11.85 -21.44
CA ALA A 41 -1.65 -11.60 -20.52
C ALA A 41 -2.15 -11.24 -19.12
N TYR A 42 -3.18 -10.38 -19.04
CA TYR A 42 -3.84 -10.02 -17.79
C TYR A 42 -4.37 -11.25 -17.04
N ARG A 43 -5.11 -12.13 -17.71
CA ARG A 43 -5.66 -13.36 -17.09
C ARG A 43 -4.56 -14.27 -16.55
N ARG A 44 -3.41 -14.38 -17.22
CA ARG A 44 -2.27 -15.18 -16.74
C ARG A 44 -1.67 -14.59 -15.46
N ILE A 45 -1.47 -13.27 -15.41
CA ILE A 45 -0.97 -12.58 -14.21
C ILE A 45 -1.93 -12.78 -13.03
N VAL A 46 -3.22 -12.52 -13.24
CA VAL A 46 -4.25 -12.68 -12.20
C VAL A 46 -4.34 -14.13 -11.72
N ARG A 47 -4.21 -15.11 -12.62
CA ARG A 47 -4.22 -16.53 -12.25
C ARG A 47 -3.04 -16.90 -11.36
N ALA A 48 -1.82 -16.50 -11.73
CA ALA A 48 -0.63 -16.74 -10.93
C ALA A 48 -0.76 -16.13 -9.52
N LEU A 49 -1.27 -14.89 -9.43
CA LEU A 49 -1.50 -14.22 -8.15
C LEU A 49 -2.55 -14.96 -7.29
N LYS A 50 -3.64 -15.45 -7.88
CA LYS A 50 -4.64 -16.26 -7.17
C LYS A 50 -4.08 -17.60 -6.68
N GLU A 51 -3.19 -18.23 -7.45
CA GLU A 51 -2.52 -19.47 -7.06
C GLU A 51 -1.60 -19.25 -5.85
N LEU A 52 -0.87 -18.13 -5.81
CA LEU A 52 -0.07 -17.72 -4.64
C LEU A 52 -0.92 -17.55 -3.37
N THR A 53 -2.07 -16.86 -3.48
CA THR A 53 -2.96 -16.66 -2.33
C THR A 53 -3.51 -17.98 -1.79
N ARG A 54 -3.88 -18.91 -2.67
CA ARG A 54 -4.39 -20.24 -2.28
C ARG A 54 -3.32 -21.10 -1.61
N SER A 55 -2.09 -21.07 -2.14
CA SER A 55 -0.94 -21.77 -1.54
C SER A 55 -0.71 -21.32 -0.10
N LYS A 56 -0.76 -20.00 0.15
CA LYS A 56 -0.62 -19.42 1.49
C LYS A 56 -1.74 -19.85 2.43
N ALA A 57 -2.99 -19.90 1.95
CA ALA A 57 -4.14 -20.29 2.76
C ALA A 57 -4.14 -21.77 3.16
N ALA A 58 -3.51 -22.64 2.37
CA ALA A 58 -3.43 -24.07 2.63
C ALA A 58 -2.31 -24.46 3.63
N GLY A 59 -1.66 -23.48 4.29
CA GLY A 59 -0.54 -23.73 5.19
C GLY A 59 0.76 -24.15 4.48
N GLY A 60 0.83 -23.98 3.16
CA GLY A 60 2.06 -24.18 2.40
C GLY A 60 3.07 -23.07 2.64
N GLU A 61 4.35 -23.35 2.37
CA GLU A 61 5.41 -22.34 2.44
C GLU A 61 5.11 -21.13 1.54
N SER A 62 5.60 -19.96 1.96
CA SER A 62 5.44 -18.71 1.21
C SER A 62 6.30 -18.76 -0.04
N ASN A 63 5.73 -19.23 -1.14
CA ASN A 63 6.43 -19.29 -2.43
C ASN A 63 6.37 -17.94 -3.13
N SER A 64 7.52 -17.47 -3.61
CA SER A 64 7.62 -16.30 -4.48
C SER A 64 7.57 -16.73 -5.94
N GLN A 65 6.86 -15.98 -6.78
CA GLN A 65 6.79 -16.21 -8.23
C GLN A 65 7.22 -14.96 -8.99
N GLY A 66 8.04 -15.15 -10.02
CA GLY A 66 8.42 -14.10 -10.96
C GLY A 66 7.62 -14.24 -12.26
N ILE A 67 7.14 -13.12 -12.80
CA ILE A 67 6.48 -13.06 -14.11
C ILE A 67 7.26 -12.08 -14.99
N LEU A 68 7.75 -12.57 -16.13
CA LEU A 68 8.40 -11.74 -17.15
C LEU A 68 7.40 -11.38 -18.24
N VAL A 69 7.18 -10.08 -18.44
CA VAL A 69 6.31 -9.54 -19.50
C VAL A 69 7.20 -8.98 -20.61
N LEU A 70 7.16 -9.62 -21.78
CA LEU A 70 7.89 -9.20 -22.97
C LEU A 70 6.95 -8.55 -23.98
N GLY A 71 7.46 -7.60 -24.74
CA GLY A 71 6.74 -6.90 -25.80
C GLY A 71 7.51 -5.67 -26.26
N GLU A 72 7.25 -5.23 -27.50
CA GLU A 72 7.90 -4.06 -28.08
C GLU A 72 7.51 -2.76 -27.33
N ALA A 73 8.30 -1.70 -27.50
CA ALA A 73 7.92 -0.40 -26.97
C ALA A 73 6.57 0.03 -27.59
N GLY A 74 5.66 0.57 -26.77
CA GLY A 74 4.33 0.97 -27.22
C GLY A 74 3.26 -0.12 -27.20
N THR A 75 3.58 -1.40 -26.95
CA THR A 75 2.56 -2.49 -26.92
C THR A 75 1.70 -2.52 -25.64
N GLY A 76 1.60 -1.40 -24.91
CA GLY A 76 0.73 -1.33 -23.73
C GLY A 76 1.17 -2.14 -22.51
N LYS A 77 2.45 -2.53 -22.38
CA LYS A 77 2.94 -3.24 -21.17
C LYS A 77 2.63 -2.50 -19.87
N THR A 78 2.81 -1.17 -19.86
CA THR A 78 2.51 -0.34 -18.70
C THR A 78 1.00 -0.24 -18.45
N HIS A 79 0.16 -0.19 -19.51
CA HIS A 79 -1.30 -0.25 -19.39
C HIS A 79 -1.76 -1.58 -18.79
N LEU A 80 -1.16 -2.70 -19.19
CA LEU A 80 -1.41 -4.00 -18.57
C LEU A 80 -1.10 -3.98 -17.06
N LEU A 81 0.04 -3.44 -16.67
CA LEU A 81 0.41 -3.33 -15.25
C LEU A 81 -0.50 -2.36 -14.47
N MET A 82 -0.94 -1.27 -15.10
CA MET A 82 -1.94 -0.35 -14.56
C MET A 82 -3.25 -1.07 -14.26
N ARG A 83 -3.78 -1.84 -15.23
CA ARG A 83 -5.00 -2.66 -15.04
C ARG A 83 -4.84 -3.67 -13.90
N VAL A 84 -3.68 -4.31 -13.80
CA VAL A 84 -3.36 -5.22 -12.68
C VAL A 84 -3.37 -4.45 -11.37
N ALA A 85 -2.75 -3.27 -11.33
CA ALA A 85 -2.70 -2.43 -10.14
C ALA A 85 -4.09 -1.98 -9.68
N GLU A 86 -4.93 -1.47 -10.59
CA GLU A 86 -6.29 -1.02 -10.27
C GLU A 86 -7.17 -2.16 -9.75
N ASN A 87 -7.10 -3.34 -10.36
CA ASN A 87 -7.95 -4.47 -9.97
C ASN A 87 -7.50 -5.16 -8.67
N LEU A 88 -6.21 -5.08 -8.32
CA LEU A 88 -5.65 -5.80 -7.18
C LEU A 88 -5.28 -4.93 -5.99
N SER A 89 -5.13 -3.61 -6.18
CA SER A 89 -4.78 -2.66 -5.13
C SER A 89 -5.80 -2.63 -3.98
N LYS A 90 -7.06 -3.03 -4.21
CA LYS A 90 -8.09 -3.10 -3.16
C LYS A 90 -7.77 -4.09 -2.05
N SER A 91 -6.97 -5.13 -2.34
CA SER A 91 -6.68 -6.21 -1.39
C SER A 91 -5.20 -6.53 -1.26
N ASN A 92 -4.33 -5.84 -2.01
CA ASN A 92 -2.89 -6.08 -2.02
C ASN A 92 -2.12 -4.76 -2.08
N HIS A 93 -1.02 -4.70 -1.34
CA HIS A 93 -0.03 -3.65 -1.52
C HIS A 93 0.73 -3.90 -2.82
N ILE A 94 0.83 -2.86 -3.66
CA ILE A 94 1.51 -2.92 -4.95
C ILE A 94 2.63 -1.89 -4.95
N LEU A 95 3.82 -2.35 -5.30
CA LEU A 95 5.03 -1.54 -5.37
C LEU A 95 5.45 -1.42 -6.83
N PHE A 96 5.76 -0.21 -7.26
CA PHE A 96 6.27 0.04 -8.59
C PHE A 96 7.64 0.68 -8.52
N VAL A 97 8.64 -0.03 -9.06
CA VAL A 97 10.02 0.44 -9.13
C VAL A 97 10.39 0.61 -10.59
N ARG A 98 10.68 1.85 -11.00
CA ARG A 98 11.20 2.13 -12.34
C ARG A 98 12.63 1.60 -12.47
N LYS A 99 13.09 1.39 -13.71
CA LYS A 99 14.50 1.10 -13.99
C LYS A 99 15.39 2.17 -13.31
N PRO A 100 16.42 1.78 -12.55
CA PRO A 100 17.41 2.70 -12.02
C PRO A 100 18.16 3.41 -13.15
N ASN A 101 18.44 4.69 -12.96
CA ASN A 101 19.24 5.48 -13.90
C ASN A 101 20.75 5.39 -13.61
N ASN A 102 21.12 4.98 -12.40
CA ASN A 102 22.50 4.82 -11.95
C ASN A 102 22.68 3.41 -11.37
N GLU A 103 23.65 2.67 -11.90
CA GLU A 103 23.97 1.30 -11.49
C GLU A 103 24.59 1.23 -10.09
N ASP A 104 25.28 2.30 -9.65
CA ASP A 104 25.91 2.37 -8.33
C ASP A 104 24.91 2.70 -7.21
N ALA A 105 23.72 3.21 -7.57
CA ALA A 105 22.69 3.65 -6.62
C ALA A 105 21.40 2.82 -6.70
N VAL A 106 21.48 1.59 -7.20
CA VAL A 106 20.30 0.72 -7.41
C VAL A 106 19.53 0.48 -6.12
N ALA A 107 20.22 0.18 -5.02
CA ALA A 107 19.56 -0.09 -3.74
C ALA A 107 18.78 1.12 -3.21
N GLN A 108 19.40 2.32 -3.22
CA GLN A 108 18.75 3.57 -2.82
C GLN A 108 17.57 3.89 -3.75
N HIS A 109 17.73 3.70 -5.06
CA HIS A 109 16.66 3.92 -6.03
C HIS A 109 15.46 3.00 -5.79
N VAL A 110 15.69 1.69 -5.57
CA VAL A 110 14.63 0.73 -5.25
C VAL A 110 13.91 1.16 -3.97
N TRP A 111 14.66 1.47 -2.92
CA TRP A 111 14.12 1.88 -1.64
C TRP A 111 13.27 3.16 -1.72
N ALA A 112 13.78 4.22 -2.37
CA ALA A 112 13.04 5.45 -2.56
C ALA A 112 11.73 5.24 -3.35
N ASN A 113 11.75 4.39 -4.38
CA ASN A 113 10.55 4.05 -5.15
C ASN A 113 9.55 3.20 -4.34
N MET A 114 10.04 2.32 -3.46
CA MET A 114 9.18 1.57 -2.54
C MET A 114 8.47 2.51 -1.56
N VAL A 115 9.21 3.41 -0.91
CA VAL A 115 8.64 4.43 -0.01
C VAL A 115 7.62 5.29 -0.77
N GLY A 116 7.98 5.77 -1.96
CA GLY A 116 7.08 6.55 -2.81
C GLY A 116 5.81 5.79 -3.21
N SER A 117 5.90 4.50 -3.53
CA SER A 117 4.74 3.67 -3.85
C SER A 117 3.83 3.45 -2.65
N LEU A 118 4.40 3.19 -1.46
CA LEU A 118 3.62 2.95 -0.24
C LEU A 118 2.86 4.20 0.23
N THR A 119 3.35 5.40 -0.06
CA THR A 119 2.63 6.64 0.30
C THR A 119 1.40 6.91 -0.57
N ARG A 120 1.20 6.17 -1.66
CA ARG A 120 0.03 6.34 -2.52
C ARG A 120 -1.23 5.86 -1.83
N SER A 121 -2.33 6.58 -2.08
CA SER A 121 -3.65 6.21 -1.59
C SER A 121 -4.18 4.95 -2.25
N LEU A 122 -4.95 4.17 -1.51
CA LEU A 122 -5.63 2.98 -2.05
C LEU A 122 -6.82 3.38 -2.95
N PRO A 123 -6.90 2.89 -4.20
CA PRO A 123 -8.05 3.16 -5.07
C PRO A 123 -9.35 2.63 -4.46
N GLY A 124 -10.34 3.52 -4.28
CA GLY A 124 -11.67 3.16 -3.78
C GLY A 124 -11.84 3.19 -2.25
N SER A 125 -10.80 3.48 -1.47
CA SER A 125 -11.00 3.89 -0.08
C SER A 125 -11.51 5.33 -0.08
N GLY A 126 -12.77 5.57 0.28
CA GLY A 126 -13.34 6.94 0.41
C GLY A 126 -12.68 7.81 1.50
N THR A 127 -11.56 7.34 2.06
CA THR A 127 -10.71 7.98 3.04
C THR A 127 -9.32 8.13 2.42
N GLN A 128 -8.61 9.22 2.71
CA GLN A 128 -7.23 9.44 2.23
C GLN A 128 -6.23 8.51 2.93
N ARG A 129 -6.41 7.19 2.81
CA ARG A 129 -5.56 6.16 3.40
C ARG A 129 -4.47 5.79 2.42
N SER A 130 -3.21 5.89 2.83
CA SER A 130 -2.08 5.38 2.05
C SER A 130 -1.88 3.89 2.27
N GLN A 131 -1.22 3.21 1.32
CA GLN A 131 -0.81 1.80 1.50
C GLN A 131 0.11 1.63 2.73
N LEU A 132 0.91 2.66 3.04
CA LEU A 132 1.77 2.67 4.21
C LEU A 132 0.98 2.70 5.52
N ASP A 133 -0.08 3.49 5.58
CA ASP A 133 -0.96 3.56 6.76
C ASP A 133 -1.63 2.20 7.00
N ASP A 134 -2.08 1.56 5.94
CA ASP A 134 -2.71 0.24 6.00
C ASP A 134 -1.71 -0.84 6.44
N LEU A 135 -0.51 -0.87 5.86
CA LEU A 135 0.55 -1.80 6.27
C LEU A 135 0.90 -1.65 7.75
N LEU A 136 1.09 -0.41 8.21
CA LEU A 136 1.47 -0.13 9.59
C LEU A 136 0.33 -0.43 10.57
N ALA A 137 -0.92 -0.17 10.19
CA ALA A 137 -2.08 -0.55 10.99
C ALA A 137 -2.13 -2.07 11.23
N HIS A 138 -1.85 -2.89 10.21
CA HIS A 138 -1.75 -4.34 10.36
C HIS A 138 -0.60 -4.76 11.29
N VAL A 139 0.58 -4.12 11.17
CA VAL A 139 1.71 -4.37 12.07
C VAL A 139 1.32 -4.02 13.51
N PHE A 140 0.67 -2.88 13.75
CA PHE A 140 0.22 -2.50 15.08
C PHE A 140 -0.81 -3.48 15.64
N THR A 141 -1.78 -3.93 14.84
CA THR A 141 -2.76 -4.94 15.26
C THR A 141 -2.08 -6.25 15.65
N ALA A 142 -1.09 -6.71 14.88
CA ALA A 142 -0.33 -7.92 15.18
C ALA A 142 0.47 -7.83 16.49
N VAL A 143 0.89 -6.62 16.88
CA VAL A 143 1.59 -6.38 18.15
C VAL A 143 0.61 -6.23 19.31
N LEU A 144 -0.45 -5.44 19.13
CA LEU A 144 -1.32 -5.00 20.23
C LEU A 144 -2.35 -6.05 20.62
N VAL A 145 -2.87 -6.83 19.66
CA VAL A 145 -3.90 -7.85 19.96
C VAL A 145 -3.38 -8.93 20.91
N PRO A 146 -2.21 -9.57 20.68
CA PRO A 146 -1.67 -10.56 21.62
C PRO A 146 -1.41 -9.99 23.03
N GLU A 147 -0.96 -8.73 23.11
CA GLU A 147 -0.77 -8.06 24.40
C GLU A 147 -2.10 -7.79 25.11
N PHE A 148 -3.13 -7.34 24.40
CA PHE A 148 -4.47 -7.16 24.96
C PHE A 148 -5.03 -8.49 25.46
N GLU A 149 -4.85 -9.58 24.72
CA GLU A 149 -5.24 -10.93 25.14
C GLU A 149 -4.50 -11.40 26.40
N GLN A 150 -3.21 -11.07 26.54
CA GLN A 150 -2.47 -11.36 27.77
C GLN A 150 -3.02 -10.54 28.95
N ASP A 151 -3.24 -9.24 28.75
CA ASP A 151 -3.77 -8.37 29.79
C ASP A 151 -5.19 -8.77 30.23
N ILE A 152 -6.03 -9.25 29.30
CA ILE A 152 -7.37 -9.80 29.59
C ILE A 152 -7.25 -11.05 30.46
N ARG A 153 -6.33 -11.96 30.12
CA ARG A 153 -6.04 -13.15 30.93
C ARG A 153 -5.54 -12.80 32.33
N ASP A 154 -4.77 -11.72 32.45
CA ASP A 154 -4.28 -11.19 33.72
C ASP A 154 -5.34 -10.38 34.51
N GLY A 155 -6.55 -10.19 33.98
CA GLY A 155 -7.63 -9.43 34.63
C GLY A 155 -7.44 -7.91 34.63
N LYS A 156 -6.52 -7.36 33.82
CA LYS A 156 -6.20 -5.92 33.78
C LYS A 156 -7.04 -5.20 32.73
N ASP A 157 -8.04 -4.42 33.17
CA ASP A 157 -8.94 -3.66 32.28
C ASP A 157 -9.57 -4.53 31.19
N ALA A 158 -9.95 -5.76 31.55
CA ALA A 158 -10.35 -6.82 30.60
C ALA A 158 -11.44 -6.36 29.63
N ASP A 159 -12.48 -5.68 30.10
CA ASP A 159 -13.60 -5.22 29.27
C ASP A 159 -13.18 -4.18 28.21
N GLN A 160 -12.32 -3.24 28.58
CA GLN A 160 -11.85 -2.21 27.65
C GLN A 160 -10.92 -2.81 26.60
N LYS A 161 -10.00 -3.68 27.03
CA LYS A 161 -9.03 -4.33 26.14
C LYS A 161 -9.69 -5.33 25.20
N GLN A 162 -10.74 -6.03 25.65
CA GLN A 162 -11.56 -6.89 24.80
C GLN A 162 -12.20 -6.06 23.67
N ARG A 163 -12.83 -4.92 24.01
CA ARG A 163 -13.42 -4.01 23.01
C ARG A 163 -12.37 -3.48 22.03
N TRP A 164 -11.16 -3.17 22.49
CA TRP A 164 -10.09 -2.70 21.62
C TRP A 164 -9.55 -3.81 20.70
N ALA A 165 -9.35 -5.02 21.23
CA ALA A 165 -8.94 -6.17 20.43
C ALA A 165 -9.97 -6.46 19.32
N ASP A 166 -11.26 -6.48 19.65
CA ASP A 166 -12.32 -6.75 18.69
C ASP A 166 -12.42 -5.66 17.62
N ARG A 167 -12.25 -4.39 17.99
CA ARG A 167 -12.20 -3.27 17.03
C ARG A 167 -11.00 -3.33 16.11
N LEU A 168 -9.81 -3.66 16.60
CA LEU A 168 -8.60 -3.78 15.79
C LEU A 168 -8.65 -4.99 14.84
N ARG A 169 -9.30 -6.09 15.24
CA ARG A 169 -9.55 -7.24 14.37
C ARG A 169 -10.56 -6.92 13.26
N ALA A 170 -11.55 -6.08 13.54
CA ALA A 170 -12.57 -5.67 12.56
C ALA A 170 -12.02 -4.66 11.54
N ASP A 171 -11.28 -3.64 12.00
CA ASP A 171 -10.58 -2.68 11.15
C ASP A 171 -9.31 -2.20 11.88
N PRO A 172 -8.10 -2.57 11.40
CA PRO A 172 -6.84 -2.10 11.96
C PRO A 172 -6.73 -0.57 12.08
N TYR A 173 -7.45 0.18 11.24
CA TYR A 173 -7.46 1.64 11.25
C TYR A 173 -8.10 2.24 12.50
N HIS A 174 -8.91 1.48 13.24
CA HIS A 174 -9.44 1.93 14.52
C HIS A 174 -8.34 2.27 15.53
N LEU A 175 -7.11 1.83 15.32
CA LEU A 175 -5.97 2.27 16.12
C LEU A 175 -5.90 3.80 16.23
N PHE A 176 -6.09 4.53 15.13
CA PHE A 176 -5.93 5.98 15.11
C PHE A 176 -7.04 6.71 15.89
N THR A 177 -8.20 6.09 16.04
CA THR A 177 -9.31 6.62 16.85
C THR A 177 -9.19 6.22 18.32
N MET A 178 -8.46 5.15 18.64
CA MET A 178 -8.21 4.70 20.02
C MET A 178 -7.20 5.57 20.79
N LEU A 179 -6.37 6.35 20.09
CA LEU A 179 -5.30 7.13 20.73
C LEU A 179 -5.83 8.24 21.65
N GLY A 180 -7.03 8.75 21.41
CA GLY A 180 -7.59 9.90 22.14
C GLY A 180 -6.99 11.24 21.70
N GLU A 181 -7.14 12.26 22.54
CA GLU A 181 -6.75 13.66 22.26
C GLU A 181 -5.76 14.21 23.30
N GLY A 182 -5.01 15.26 22.92
CA GLY A 182 -4.09 15.97 23.80
C GLY A 182 -2.93 15.12 24.35
N GLU A 183 -2.61 15.31 25.62
CA GLU A 183 -1.49 14.63 26.30
C GLU A 183 -1.68 13.11 26.36
N LYS A 184 -2.90 12.63 26.61
CA LYS A 184 -3.25 11.20 26.60
C LYS A 184 -2.94 10.53 25.26
N ARG A 185 -3.12 11.26 24.15
CA ARG A 185 -2.76 10.79 22.81
C ARG A 185 -1.27 10.53 22.70
N GLN A 186 -0.47 11.46 23.19
CA GLN A 186 0.98 11.39 23.11
C GLN A 186 1.53 10.23 23.96
N ASP A 187 1.00 10.03 25.16
CA ASP A 187 1.34 8.90 26.02
C ASP A 187 1.01 7.55 25.37
N ASN A 188 -0.20 7.44 24.80
CA ASN A 188 -0.63 6.24 24.09
C ASN A 188 0.26 5.96 22.88
N MET A 189 0.60 6.99 22.10
CA MET A 189 1.50 6.88 20.96
C MET A 189 2.90 6.41 21.38
N ASP A 190 3.47 6.99 22.44
CA ASP A 190 4.80 6.61 22.94
C ASP A 190 4.80 5.18 23.51
N ARG A 191 3.70 4.76 24.12
CA ARG A 191 3.51 3.39 24.59
C ARG A 191 3.45 2.40 23.42
N ILE A 192 2.63 2.68 22.40
CA ILE A 192 2.51 1.84 21.20
C ILE A 192 3.86 1.77 20.49
N ARG A 193 4.52 2.92 20.25
CA ARG A 193 5.84 2.96 19.60
C ARG A 193 6.87 2.08 20.31
N ARG A 194 7.01 2.21 21.63
CA ARG A 194 7.95 1.40 22.42
C ARG A 194 7.61 -0.09 22.39
N ARG A 195 6.33 -0.44 22.32
CA ARG A 195 5.88 -1.84 22.23
C ARG A 195 6.18 -2.43 20.87
N THR A 196 5.81 -1.74 19.80
CA THR A 196 6.08 -2.17 18.42
C THR A 196 7.58 -2.32 18.16
N LEU A 197 8.41 -1.38 18.60
CA LEU A 197 9.87 -1.49 18.44
C LEU A 197 10.44 -2.70 19.17
N ARG A 198 10.02 -2.95 20.43
CA ARG A 198 10.47 -4.13 21.17
C ARG A 198 10.01 -5.43 20.52
N PHE A 199 8.77 -5.48 20.02
CA PHE A 199 8.27 -6.63 19.28
C PHE A 199 9.09 -6.88 18.02
N LEU A 200 9.33 -5.84 17.21
CA LEU A 200 10.12 -5.96 15.99
C LEU A 200 11.55 -6.40 16.30
N GLN A 201 12.17 -5.87 17.34
CA GLN A 201 13.52 -6.27 17.76
C GLN A 201 13.59 -7.75 18.18
N ALA A 202 12.55 -8.29 18.82
CA ALA A 202 12.53 -9.68 19.27
C ALA A 202 12.13 -10.67 18.16
N ALA A 203 11.12 -10.32 17.35
CA ALA A 203 10.57 -11.20 16.31
C ALA A 203 11.32 -11.09 14.97
N HIS A 204 11.91 -9.92 14.68
CA HIS A 204 12.56 -9.60 13.42
C HIS A 204 13.85 -8.79 13.67
N PRO A 205 14.90 -9.41 14.25
CA PRO A 205 16.12 -8.72 14.68
C PRO A 205 16.87 -8.02 13.52
N ASP A 206 16.66 -8.48 12.29
CA ASP A 206 17.26 -7.89 11.08
C ASP A 206 16.61 -6.55 10.66
N VAL A 207 15.50 -6.17 11.28
CA VAL A 207 14.84 -4.89 11.00
C VAL A 207 15.61 -3.75 11.63
N ASP A 208 16.04 -2.80 10.80
CA ASP A 208 16.67 -1.56 11.25
C ASP A 208 15.71 -0.76 12.14
N GLN A 209 16.13 -0.55 13.39
CA GLN A 209 15.31 0.08 14.42
C GLN A 209 15.10 1.59 14.18
N ASN A 210 16.01 2.26 13.47
CA ASN A 210 15.84 3.66 13.11
C ASN A 210 14.80 3.80 12.01
N ILE A 211 14.85 2.97 10.98
CA ILE A 211 13.83 2.92 9.92
C ILE A 211 12.46 2.59 10.53
N ALA A 212 12.38 1.54 11.36
CA ALA A 212 11.15 1.17 12.05
C ALA A 212 10.60 2.33 12.90
N ARG A 213 11.46 3.02 13.66
CA ARG A 213 11.07 4.18 14.46
C ARG A 213 10.50 5.30 13.61
N VAL A 214 11.11 5.60 12.46
CA VAL A 214 10.62 6.66 11.58
C VAL A 214 9.30 6.28 10.91
N LEU A 215 9.15 5.02 10.45
CA LEU A 215 7.89 4.51 9.90
C LEU A 215 6.75 4.56 10.93
N ILE A 216 7.00 4.11 12.15
CA ILE A 216 6.02 4.18 13.24
C ILE A 216 5.66 5.64 13.55
N THR A 217 6.65 6.54 13.56
CA THR A 217 6.43 7.97 13.81
C THR A 217 5.58 8.59 12.70
N TYR A 218 5.87 8.28 11.43
CA TYR A 218 5.11 8.75 10.27
C TYR A 218 3.61 8.50 10.43
N CYS A 219 3.23 7.30 10.87
CA CYS A 219 1.84 6.90 11.08
C CYS A 219 1.06 7.79 12.05
N PHE A 220 1.74 8.36 13.05
CA PHE A 220 1.08 9.13 14.09
C PHE A 220 1.15 10.65 13.90
N VAL A 221 1.94 11.11 12.94
CA VAL A 221 2.05 12.53 12.63
C VAL A 221 0.81 12.98 11.86
N ALA A 222 0.02 13.87 12.46
CA ALA A 222 -1.16 14.43 11.80
C ALA A 222 -0.82 15.51 10.76
N ARG A 223 0.30 16.23 10.94
CA ARG A 223 0.67 17.34 10.06
C ARG A 223 1.38 16.87 8.80
N GLU A 224 0.84 17.24 7.65
CA GLU A 224 1.37 16.86 6.32
C GLU A 224 2.79 17.36 6.04
N ASP A 225 3.16 18.54 6.55
CA ASP A 225 4.52 19.08 6.41
C ASP A 225 5.57 18.19 7.09
N ARG A 226 5.26 17.72 8.29
CA ARG A 226 6.13 16.79 9.04
C ARG A 226 6.16 15.41 8.42
N LYS A 227 5.03 14.91 7.89
CA LYS A 227 5.00 13.66 7.12
C LYS A 227 5.97 13.72 5.94
N ARG A 228 5.95 14.82 5.17
CA ARG A 228 6.89 15.00 4.05
C ARG A 228 8.34 14.94 4.50
N VAL A 229 8.71 15.58 5.60
CA VAL A 229 10.08 15.52 6.14
C VAL A 229 10.50 14.09 6.48
N LEU A 230 9.62 13.33 7.14
CA LEU A 230 9.89 11.93 7.48
C LEU A 230 10.01 11.05 6.23
N LEU A 231 9.18 11.29 5.21
CA LEU A 231 9.26 10.58 3.93
C LEU A 231 10.53 10.91 3.15
N THR A 232 10.96 12.18 3.15
CA THR A 232 12.24 12.57 2.53
C THR A 232 13.41 11.90 3.24
N TRP A 233 13.40 11.87 4.57
CA TRP A 233 14.44 11.16 5.33
C TRP A 233 14.41 9.65 5.05
N LEU A 234 13.21 9.06 4.97
CA LEU A 234 13.08 7.65 4.62
C LEU A 234 13.61 7.39 3.21
N ALA A 235 13.33 8.24 2.23
CA ALA A 235 13.77 8.01 0.86
C ALA A 235 15.30 8.06 0.65
N GLY A 236 16.03 8.67 1.58
CA GLY A 236 17.49 8.83 1.54
C GLY A 236 17.92 10.05 0.73
#